data_AF-A0A561Q0L7-F1
#
_entry.id   AF-A0A561Q0L7-F1
#
_cell.length_a   1.000
_cell.length_b   1.000
_cell.length_c   1.000
_cell.angle_alpha   90.00
_cell.angle_beta   90.00
_cell.angle_gamma   90.00
#
_symmetry.space_group_name_H-M   'P 1'
#
loop_
_entity.id
_entity.type
_entity.pdbx_description
1 polymer ?
#
loop_
_entity_poly.entity_id
_entity_poly.type
_entity_poly.pdbx_seq_one_letter_code
_entity_poly.pdbx_strand_id
1 'polypeptide(L)' 'MIILNPGPVDTEILAKLGVSERKRPAFLEAMANTIPVGRLGQPMEIANVAIFLVFPEASLRTASISMSTAE' A
#
# COMPACT_ATOMS: atom_id res chain seq x y z
N MET A 1 8.39 -12.88 -13.29
CA MET A 1 7.15 -12.06 -13.17
C MET A 1 7.24 -11.33 -11.85
N ILE A 2 7.06 -10.00 -11.84
CA ILE A 2 7.15 -9.18 -10.62
C ILE A 2 5.72 -8.92 -10.14
N ILE A 3 5.46 -9.18 -8.86
CA ILE A 3 4.17 -8.91 -8.21
C ILE A 3 4.41 -7.97 -7.04
N LEU A 4 3.67 -6.86 -7.01
CA LEU A 4 3.61 -5.93 -5.90
C LEU A 4 2.30 -6.13 -5.15
N ASN A 5 2.38 -6.48 -3.87
CA ASN A 5 1.22 -6.60 -2.99
C ASN A 5 1.33 -5.57 -1.87
N PRO A 6 0.98 -4.29 -2.15
CA PRO A 6 1.03 -3.25 -1.13
C PRO A 6 -0.07 -3.47 -0.08
N GLY A 7 0.22 -3.08 1.16
CA GLY A 7 -0.81 -2.87 2.17
C GLY A 7 -1.70 -1.67 1.83
N PRO A 8 -2.49 -1.14 2.78
CA PRO A 8 -3.37 -0.01 2.51
C PRO A 8 -2.62 1.23 2.00
N VAL A 9 -2.99 1.73 0.82
CA VAL A 9 -2.42 2.93 0.19
C VAL A 9 -3.51 3.97 -0.01
N ASP A 10 -3.18 5.23 0.28
CA ASP A 10 -4.03 6.37 0.04
C ASP A 10 -4.22 6.62 -1.46
N THR A 11 -5.28 6.05 -2.01
CA THR A 11 -5.66 6.14 -3.42
C THR A 11 -7.16 6.34 -3.52
N GLU A 12 -7.63 6.77 -4.68
CA GLU A 12 -9.07 6.95 -4.95
C GLU A 12 -9.90 5.66 -4.77
N ILE A 13 -9.28 4.48 -4.73
CA ILE A 13 -9.97 3.21 -4.45
C ILE A 13 -10.68 3.24 -3.09
N LEU A 14 -10.16 4.00 -2.11
CA LEU A 14 -10.72 4.09 -0.77
C LEU A 14 -12.14 4.67 -0.77
N ALA A 15 -12.42 5.61 -1.67
CA ALA A 15 -13.75 6.17 -1.87
C ALA A 15 -14.73 5.16 -2.47
N LYS A 16 -14.22 4.09 -3.12
CA LYS A 16 -15.01 3.04 -3.77
C LYS A 16 -15.31 1.84 -2.85
N LEU A 17 -14.84 1.85 -1.61
CA LEU A 17 -15.06 0.79 -0.62
C LEU A 17 -16.48 0.76 -0.03
N GLY A 18 -17.39 1.62 -0.50
CA GLY A 18 -18.79 1.65 -0.03
C GLY A 18 -18.97 2.27 1.36
N VAL A 19 -17.92 2.85 1.94
CA VAL A 19 -17.99 3.58 3.22
C VAL A 19 -18.56 4.97 2.95
N SER A 20 -19.61 5.36 3.69
CA SER A 20 -20.20 6.70 3.53
C SER A 20 -19.23 7.81 3.93
N GLU A 21 -19.34 8.99 3.31
CA GLU A 21 -18.47 10.15 3.57
C GLU A 21 -18.36 10.48 5.07
N ARG A 22 -19.48 10.42 5.80
CA ARG A 22 -19.51 10.69 7.26
C ARG A 22 -18.70 9.69 8.08
N LYS A 23 -18.56 8.45 7.61
CA LYS A 23 -17.83 7.38 8.30
C LYS A 23 -16.39 7.23 7.78
N ARG A 24 -16.04 7.91 6.68
CA ARG A 24 -14.73 7.84 6.01
C ARG A 24 -13.56 8.16 6.96
N PRO A 25 -13.59 9.24 7.77
CA PRO A 25 -12.43 9.58 8.62
C PRO A 25 -12.13 8.50 9.66
N ALA A 26 -13.15 8.06 10.40
CA ALA A 26 -13.01 7.01 11.42
C ALA A 26 -12.59 5.66 10.81
N PHE A 27 -13.04 5.35 9.60
CA PHE A 27 -12.62 4.16 8.87
C PHE A 27 -11.14 4.21 8.48
N LEU A 28 -10.68 5.35 7.95
CA LEU A 28 -9.26 5.53 7.61
C LEU A 28 -8.36 5.51 8.84
N GLU A 29 -8.80 6.09 9.95
CA GLU A 29 -8.09 6.04 11.24
C GLU A 29 -8.00 4.60 11.77
N ALA A 30 -9.09 3.84 11.72
CA ALA A 30 -9.09 2.43 12.11
C ALA A 30 -8.13 1.60 11.23
N MET A 31 -8.11 1.84 9.92
CA MET A 31 -7.13 1.20 9.03
C MET A 31 -5.70 1.61 9.37
N ALA A 32 -5.44 2.89 9.58
CA ALA A 32 -4.11 3.39 9.93
C ALA A 32 -3.57 2.76 11.23
N ASN A 33 -4.44 2.52 12.21
CA ASN A 33 -4.09 1.87 13.48
C ASN A 33 -3.72 0.38 13.33
N THR A 34 -4.10 -0.28 12.23
CA THR A 34 -3.60 -1.63 11.93
C THR A 34 -2.19 -1.63 11.35
N ILE A 35 -1.70 -0.47 10.90
CA ILE A 35 -0.40 -0.37 10.23
C ILE A 35 0.64 0.04 11.28
N PRO A 36 1.80 -0.65 11.40
CA PRO A 36 2.82 -0.34 12.42
C PRO A 36 3.31 1.11 12.41
N VAL A 37 3.35 1.73 11.22
CA VAL A 37 3.77 3.12 11.03
C VAL A 37 2.64 4.12 11.30
N GLY A 38 1.43 3.65 11.61
CA GLY A 38 0.28 4.48 11.98
C GLY A 38 -0.33 5.31 10.86
N ARG A 39 -0.02 4.99 9.59
CA ARG A 39 -0.58 5.69 8.42
C ARG A 39 -0.67 4.77 7.21
N LEU A 40 -1.55 5.13 6.28
CA LEU A 40 -1.59 4.51 4.96
C LEU A 40 -0.29 4.82 4.19
N GLY A 41 0.09 3.88 3.32
CA GLY A 41 1.12 4.12 2.32
C GLY A 41 0.69 5.20 1.34
N GLN A 42 1.66 5.83 0.69
CA GLN A 42 1.44 6.83 -0.35
C GLN A 42 1.69 6.22 -1.73
N PRO A 43 0.97 6.64 -2.78
CA PRO A 43 1.17 6.12 -4.14
C PRO A 43 2.61 6.20 -4.61
N MET A 44 3.33 7.27 -4.23
CA MET A 44 4.72 7.48 -4.60
C MET A 44 5.68 6.48 -3.95
N GLU A 45 5.35 5.96 -2.75
CA GLU A 45 6.15 4.91 -2.10
C GLU A 45 6.10 3.62 -2.93
N ILE A 46 4.94 3.28 -3.50
CA ILE A 46 4.78 2.12 -4.39
C ILE A 46 5.47 2.35 -5.73
N ALA A 47 5.35 3.56 -6.30
CA ALA A 47 6.02 3.92 -7.55
C ALA A 47 7.55 3.78 -7.43
N ASN A 48 8.13 4.25 -6.32
CA ASN A 48 9.56 4.13 -6.07
C ASN A 48 10.02 2.66 -5.99
N VAL A 49 9.24 1.81 -5.33
CA VAL A 49 9.51 0.36 -5.28
C VAL A 49 9.42 -0.26 -6.66
N ALA A 50 8.40 0.10 -7.45
CA ALA A 50 8.25 -0.40 -8.81
C ALA A 50 9.44 -0.01 -9.69
N ILE A 51 9.87 1.26 -9.62
CA ILE A 51 11.05 1.76 -10.33
C ILE A 51 12.31 1.01 -9.89
N PHE A 52 12.52 0.83 -8.59
CA PHE A 52 13.65 0.07 -8.04
C PHE A 52 13.74 -1.34 -8.64
N LEU A 53 12.60 -2.05 -8.73
CA LEU A 53 12.55 -3.43 -9.23
C LEU A 53 12.75 -3.56 -10.74
N VAL A 54 12.62 -2.46 -11.49
CA VAL A 54 12.82 -2.45 -12.95
C VAL A 54 14.28 -2.19 -13.33
N PHE A 55 15.12 -1.72 -12.38
CA PHE A 55 16.54 -1.50 -12.67
C PHE A 55 17.28 -2.82 -12.99
N PRO A 56 18.25 -2.80 -13.93
CA PRO A 56 18.99 -4.00 -14.35
C PRO A 56 19.69 -4.75 -13.21
N GLU A 57 20.03 -4.01 -12.15
CA GLU A 57 20.72 -4.47 -10.94
C GLU A 57 19.80 -5.23 -9.97
N ALA A 58 18.48 -5.12 -10.13
CA ALA A 58 17.49 -5.92 -9.40
C ALA A 58 17.56 -7.38 -9.91
N SER A 59 18.54 -8.12 -9.40
CA SER A 59 18.91 -9.47 -9.86
C SER A 59 17.85 -10.55 -9.65
N LEU A 60 16.72 -10.25 -9.02
CA LEU A 60 15.61 -11.18 -8.77
C LEU A 60 14.39 -10.83 -9.62
N ARG A 61 14.34 -11.34 -10.85
CA ARG A 61 13.21 -11.15 -11.80
C ARG A 61 11.95 -11.98 -11.47
N THR A 62 12.01 -12.71 -10.35
CA THR A 62 10.91 -13.43 -9.71
C THR A 62 10.94 -13.07 -8.23
N ALA A 63 10.35 -11.93 -7.88
CA ALA A 63 10.25 -11.46 -6.50
C ALA A 63 8.79 -11.06 -6.21
N SER A 64 8.29 -11.46 -5.04
CA SER A 64 7.04 -10.99 -4.45
C SER A 64 7.37 -10.16 -3.22
N ILE A 65 7.00 -8.88 -3.24
CA ILE A 65 7.11 -8.01 -2.06
C ILE A 65 5.71 -7.87 -1.47
N SER A 66 5.52 -8.45 -0.28
CA SER A 66 4.33 -8.23 0.55
C SER A 66 4.70 -7.22 1.64
N MET A 67 4.06 -6.05 1.60
CA MET A 67 4.14 -5.08 2.70
C MET A 67 2.94 -5.31 3.61
N SER A 68 3.11 -6.17 4.63
CA SER A 68 2.06 -6.53 5.58
C SER A 68 2.15 -5.69 6.86
N THR A 69 0.99 -5.38 7.40
CA THR A 69 0.75 -4.86 8.75
C THR A 69 1.15 -5.86 9.83
N ALA A 70 1.59 -5.37 11.00
CA ALA A 70 1.81 -6.19 12.18
C ALA A 70 0.49 -6.79 12.68
N GLU A 71 0.59 -7.95 13.33
CA GLU A 71 -0.48 -8.61 14.08
C GLU A 71 -1.13 -7.70 15.12
#